data_AF-A0A645D0G9-F1
#
_entry.id   AF-A0A645D0G9-F1
#
_cell.length_a   1.000
_cell.length_b   1.000
_cell.length_c   1.000
_cell.angle_alpha   90.00
_cell.angle_beta   90.00
_cell.angle_gamma   90.00
#
_symmetry.space_group_name_H-M   'P 1'
#
loop_
_entity.id
_entity.type
_entity.pdbx_description
1 polymer ?
#
loop_
_entity_poly.entity_id
_entity_poly.type
_entity_poly.pdbx_seq_one_letter_code
_entity_poly.pdbx_strand_id
1 'polypeptide(L)' 'MSIFKDTRTLAAQTVTMVSDILAGKTPETNDTKSYDNGTGIIPTFLCAPVFADINNYEELLIESGYYTADQLK' A
#
# COMPACT_ATOMS: atom_id res chain seq x y z
N MET A 1 12.65 5.30 -14.74
CA MET A 1 12.71 5.36 -13.26
C MET A 1 11.36 5.81 -12.75
N SER A 2 10.73 5.01 -11.90
CA SER A 2 9.43 5.26 -11.28
C SER A 2 9.38 4.65 -9.88
N ILE A 3 8.25 4.80 -9.20
CA ILE A 3 7.97 4.19 -7.90
C ILE A 3 6.70 3.37 -8.02
N PHE A 4 6.79 2.07 -7.75
CA PHE A 4 5.65 1.18 -7.70
C PHE A 4 5.02 1.21 -6.30
N LYS A 5 3.72 1.45 -6.28
CA LYS A 5 2.88 1.38 -5.08
C LYS A 5 1.73 0.44 -5.40
N ASP A 6 1.78 -0.77 -4.86
CA ASP A 6 0.73 -1.76 -5.12
C ASP A 6 -0.58 -1.37 -4.44
N THR A 7 -1.56 -0.98 -5.24
CA THR A 7 -2.89 -0.61 -4.76
C THR A 7 -3.64 -1.79 -4.14
N ARG A 8 -3.30 -3.03 -4.50
CA ARG A 8 -3.88 -4.26 -3.93
C ARG A 8 -3.44 -4.44 -2.47
N THR A 9 -2.17 -4.15 -2.17
CA THR A 9 -1.65 -4.15 -0.80
C THR A 9 -2.35 -3.10 0.06
N LEU A 10 -2.56 -1.90 -0.48
CA LEU A 10 -3.30 -0.84 0.23
C LEU A 10 -4.76 -1.24 0.50
N ALA A 11 -5.42 -1.84 -0.49
CA ALA A 11 -6.79 -2.32 -0.35
C ALA A 11 -6.88 -3.45 0.70
N ALA A 12 -5.94 -4.40 0.70
CA ALA A 12 -5.87 -5.46 1.69
C ALA A 12 -5.75 -4.89 3.11
N GLN A 13 -4.83 -3.93 3.33
CA GLN A 13 -4.70 -3.27 4.63
C GLN A 13 -5.98 -2.53 5.04
N THR A 14 -6.63 -1.86 4.09
CA THR A 14 -7.89 -1.15 4.34
C THR A 14 -9.00 -2.12 4.77
N VAL A 15 -9.14 -3.27 4.10
CA VAL A 15 -10.12 -4.30 4.45
C VAL A 15 -9.82 -4.89 5.83
N THR A 16 -8.55 -5.12 6.18
CA THR A 16 -8.15 -5.54 7.52
C THR A 16 -8.59 -4.52 8.57
N MET A 17 -8.29 -3.23 8.36
CA MET A 17 -8.70 -2.17 9.28
C MET A 17 -10.22 -2.09 9.46
N VAL A 18 -10.97 -2.17 8.36
CA VAL A 18 -12.45 -2.17 8.42
C VAL A 18 -12.94 -3.39 9.20
N SER A 19 -12.36 -4.57 8.96
CA SER A 19 -12.74 -5.81 9.65
C SER A 19 -12.47 -5.74 11.16
N ASP A 20 -11.32 -5.18 11.56
CA ASP A 20 -10.99 -4.97 12.96
C ASP A 20 -11.95 -4.01 13.64
N ILE A 21 -12.26 -2.88 13.01
CA ILE A 21 -13.24 -1.89 13.52
C ILE A 21 -14.61 -2.55 13.72
N LEU A 22 -15.09 -3.30 12.72
CA LEU A 22 -16.36 -4.02 12.81
C LEU A 22 -16.36 -5.09 13.91
N ALA A 23 -15.21 -5.68 14.21
CA ALA A 23 -15.02 -6.63 15.31
C ALA A 23 -14.80 -5.95 16.68
N GLY A 24 -14.86 -4.62 16.76
CA GLY A 24 -14.59 -3.85 17.99
C GLY A 24 -13.12 -3.85 18.42
N LYS A 25 -12.20 -4.17 17.51
CA LYS A 25 -10.75 -4.14 17.73
C LYS A 25 -10.15 -2.84 17.22
N THR A 26 -9.00 -2.46 17.78
CA THR A 26 -8.19 -1.35 17.25
C THR A 26 -7.35 -1.87 16.09
N PRO A 27 -7.42 -1.26 14.90
CA PRO A 27 -6.58 -1.66 13.78
C PRO A 27 -5.10 -1.45 14.03
N GLU A 28 -4.26 -2.28 13.42
CA GLU A 28 -2.81 -2.11 13.46
C GLU A 28 -2.37 -0.86 12.67
N THR A 29 -1.48 -0.08 13.28
CA THR A 29 -0.87 1.12 12.69
C THR A 29 0.62 1.12 12.96
N ASN A 30 1.43 1.60 12.01
CA ASN A 30 2.89 1.65 12.13
C ASN A 30 3.45 3.07 12.22
N ASP A 31 2.61 4.10 12.11
CA ASP A 31 2.98 5.50 12.28
C ASP A 31 1.92 6.23 13.11
N THR A 32 2.36 6.86 14.20
CA THR A 32 1.51 7.63 15.12
C THR A 32 2.08 9.02 15.37
N LYS A 33 2.83 9.56 14.40
CA LYS A 33 3.59 10.82 14.56
C LYS A 33 3.56 11.72 13.33
N SER A 34 3.50 11.15 12.12
CA SER A 34 3.78 11.90 10.89
C SER A 34 2.58 12.62 10.30
N TYR A 35 1.35 12.13 10.55
CA TYR A 35 0.14 12.62 9.88
C TYR A 35 -0.73 13.45 10.83
N ASP A 36 -0.47 14.77 10.88
CA ASP A 36 -1.39 15.74 11.49
C ASP A 36 -2.37 16.26 10.44
N ASN A 37 -3.67 16.19 10.73
CA ASN A 37 -4.72 16.70 9.84
C ASN A 37 -5.30 18.06 10.26
N GLY A 38 -4.65 18.75 11.20
CA GLY A 38 -5.11 20.01 11.81
C GLY A 38 -5.97 19.84 13.06
N THR A 39 -6.43 18.61 13.35
CA THR A 39 -7.17 18.28 14.59
C THR A 39 -6.35 17.42 15.55
N GLY A 40 -5.18 16.96 15.12
CA GLY A 40 -4.28 16.09 15.87
C GLY A 40 -3.61 15.04 14.99
N ILE A 41 -2.75 14.24 15.61
CA ILE A 41 -2.03 13.15 14.95
C ILE A 41 -2.94 11.94 14.74
N ILE A 42 -2.98 11.46 13.49
CA ILE A 42 -3.80 10.33 13.07
C ILE A 42 -2.93 9.05 13.03
N PRO A 43 -3.29 8.01 13.82
CA PRO A 43 -2.68 6.69 13.68
C PRO A 43 -2.87 6.17 12.25
N THR A 44 -1.76 5.89 11.57
CA THR A 44 -1.73 5.56 10.15
C THR A 44 -0.89 4.30 9.91
N PHE A 45 -1.24 3.55 8.87
CA PHE A 45 -0.42 2.46 8.37
C PHE A 45 0.19 2.84 7.01
N LEU A 46 1.51 2.94 6.95
CA LEU A 46 2.25 3.27 5.74
C LEU A 46 2.65 1.97 5.03
N CYS A 47 2.16 1.78 3.82
CA CYS A 47 2.63 0.74 2.91
C CYS A 47 3.97 1.18 2.29
N ALA A 48 4.95 0.27 2.24
CA ALA A 48 6.26 0.57 1.68
C ALA A 48 6.19 0.72 0.15
N PRO A 49 6.62 1.86 -0.43
CA PRO A 49 6.79 1.97 -1.87
C PRO A 49 8.03 1.19 -2.34
N VAL A 50 8.01 0.71 -3.58
CA VAL A 50 9.12 -0.03 -4.18
C VAL A 50 9.69 0.76 -5.35
N PHE A 51 11.02 0.91 -5.41
CA PHE A 51 11.68 1.55 -6.54
C PHE A 51 11.58 0.69 -7.79
N ALA A 52 11.20 1.29 -8.92
CA ALA A 52 11.01 0.58 -10.18
C ALA A 52 11.82 1.21 -11.33
N ASP A 53 12.58 0.38 -12.04
CA ASP A 53 13.29 0.75 -13.25
C ASP A 53 13.25 -0.38 -14.29
N ILE A 54 13.98 -0.20 -15.39
CA ILE A 54 14.00 -1.17 -16.50
C ILE A 54 14.58 -2.54 -16.10
N ASN A 55 15.32 -2.62 -14.99
CA ASN A 55 15.98 -3.85 -14.56
C ASN A 55 15.08 -4.72 -13.67
N ASN A 56 14.00 -4.16 -13.10
CA ASN A 56 13.13 -4.88 -12.16
C ASN A 56 11.62 -4.78 -12.46
N TYR A 57 11.21 -4.05 -13.51
CA TYR A 57 9.78 -3.86 -13.78
C TYR A 57 9.03 -5.15 -14.11
N GLU A 58 9.68 -6.14 -14.74
CA GLU A 58 9.03 -7.42 -15.09
C GLU A 58 8.64 -8.20 -13.84
N GLU A 59 9.56 -8.36 -12.89
CA GLU A 59 9.29 -8.98 -11.58
C GLU A 59 8.19 -8.20 -10.81
N LEU A 60 8.33 -6.87 -10.72
CA LEU A 60 7.44 -6.04 -9.92
C LEU A 60 6.03 -5.90 -10.49
N LEU A 61 5.88 -5.85 -11.82
CA LEU A 61 4.61 -5.52 -12.46
C LEU A 61 3.97 -6.71 -13.17
N ILE A 62 4.75 -7.60 -13.79
CA ILE A 62 4.23 -8.72 -14.58
C ILE A 62 4.14 -9.98 -13.71
N GLU A 63 5.24 -10.39 -13.08
CA GLU A 63 5.27 -11.61 -12.25
C GLU A 63 4.38 -11.47 -11.01
N SER A 64 4.28 -10.26 -10.45
CA SER A 64 3.32 -9.94 -9.38
C SER A 64 1.85 -9.98 -9.83
N GLY A 65 1.59 -10.11 -11.14
CA GLY A 65 0.26 -10.09 -11.74
C GLY A 65 -0.43 -8.73 -11.67
N TYR A 66 0.31 -7.63 -11.48
CA TYR A 66 -0.26 -6.27 -11.45
C TYR A 66 -0.70 -5.83 -12.86
N TYR A 67 0.13 -6.13 -13.86
CA TYR A 67 -0.16 -6.00 -15.28
C TYR A 67 0.09 -7.32 -16.00
N THR A 68 -0.59 -7.50 -17.12
CA THR A 68 -0.25 -8.52 -18.11
C THR A 68 0.83 -7.98 -19.04
N ALA A 69 1.65 -8.86 -19.64
CA ALA A 69 2.72 -8.42 -20.55
C ALA A 69 2.20 -7.61 -21.74
N ASP A 70 0.97 -7.88 -22.19
CA ASP A 70 0.34 -7.17 -23.31
C ASP A 70 -0.09 -5.74 -22.94
N GLN A 71 -0.28 -5.42 -21.66
CA GLN A 71 -0.60 -4.05 -21.21
C GLN A 71 0.62 -3.12 -21.19
N LEU A 72 1.83 -3.67 -21.33
CA LEU A 72 3.08 -2.90 -21.37
C LEU A 72 3.69 -2.81 -22.79
N LYS A 73 2.94 -3.24 -23.81
CA LYS A 73 3.34 -3.16 -25.22
C LYS A 73 2.82 -1.89 -25.90
#